data_AF-A0A377I198-F1
#
_entry.id   AF-A0A377I198-F1
#
_cell.length_a   1.000
_cell.length_b   1.000
_cell.length_c   1.000
_cell.angle_alpha   90.00
_cell.angle_beta   90.00
_cell.angle_gamma   90.00
#
_symmetry.space_group_name_H-M   'P 1'
#
loop_
_entity.id
_entity.type
_entity.pdbx_description
1 polymer ?
#
loop_
_entity_poly.entity_id
_entity_poly.type
_entity_poly.pdbx_seq_one_letter_code
_entity_poly.pdbx_strand_id
1 'polypeptide(L)'
;MDNLKPNAKEFYNPSPEYISGLIAIIQNKTGFSLAKIDYMLGLSRGTLRNYMRDPQTDERYRPHPYTVQFTLEELIKNLQAEKSE
;
A
#
# COMPACT_ATOMS: atom_id res chain seq x y z
N MET A 1 -20.87 5.23 12.83
CA MET A 1 -20.14 4.05 13.38
C MET A 1 -19.27 3.55 12.27
N ASP A 2 -18.01 4.00 12.24
CA ASP A 2 -17.07 3.60 11.21
C ASP A 2 -16.74 2.11 11.37
N ASN A 3 -16.96 1.33 10.31
CA ASN A 3 -16.66 -0.09 10.21
C ASN A 3 -15.14 -0.33 10.12
N LEU A 4 -14.38 0.11 11.12
CA LEU A 4 -12.93 -0.05 11.24
C LEU A 4 -12.53 -1.43 11.79
N LYS A 5 -13.20 -2.50 11.34
CA LYS A 5 -12.68 -3.85 11.57
C LYS A 5 -11.88 -4.30 10.37
N PRO A 6 -10.70 -4.91 10.55
CA PRO A 6 -9.98 -5.54 9.46
C PRO A 6 -10.83 -6.68 8.88
N ASN A 7 -11.65 -6.36 7.88
CA ASN A 7 -12.47 -7.32 7.16
C ASN A 7 -11.89 -7.51 5.76
N ALA A 8 -10.85 -8.33 5.68
CA ALA A 8 -10.22 -8.66 4.40
C ALA A 8 -11.20 -9.33 3.42
N LYS A 9 -12.31 -9.94 3.88
CA LYS A 9 -13.31 -10.51 2.96
C LYS A 9 -14.08 -9.45 2.18
N GLU A 10 -14.20 -8.25 2.72
CA GLU A 10 -15.00 -7.17 2.14
C GLU A 10 -14.14 -6.05 1.55
N PHE A 11 -13.00 -5.76 2.17
CA PHE A 11 -12.19 -4.57 1.85
C PHE A 11 -10.85 -4.87 1.19
N TYR A 12 -10.44 -6.14 1.05
CA TYR A 12 -9.19 -6.48 0.39
C TYR A 12 -9.30 -6.32 -1.13
N ASN A 13 -8.41 -5.51 -1.70
CA ASN A 13 -8.27 -5.36 -3.14
C ASN A 13 -6.88 -5.86 -3.58
N PRO A 14 -6.77 -7.07 -4.14
CA PRO A 14 -5.47 -7.65 -4.54
C PRO A 14 -4.88 -7.06 -5.83
N SER A 15 -5.52 -6.05 -6.44
CA SER A 15 -5.08 -5.45 -7.70
C SER A 15 -3.69 -4.80 -7.55
N PRO A 16 -2.72 -5.14 -8.43
CA PRO A 16 -1.43 -4.45 -8.53
C PRO A 16 -1.58 -2.95 -8.78
N GLU A 17 -2.60 -2.55 -9.53
CA GLU A 17 -2.89 -1.14 -9.85
C GLU A 17 -3.35 -0.40 -8.59
N TYR A 18 -4.14 -1.04 -7.75
CA TYR A 18 -4.61 -0.46 -6.49
C TYR A 18 -3.45 -0.17 -5.53
N ILE A 19 -2.59 -1.16 -5.28
CA ILE A 19 -1.43 -0.97 -4.39
C ILE A 19 -0.44 0.05 -4.97
N SER A 20 -0.26 0.06 -6.30
CA SER A 20 0.55 1.06 -6.99
C SER A 20 0.02 2.47 -6.79
N GLY A 21 -1.31 2.64 -6.84
CA GLY A 21 -1.98 3.92 -6.58
C GLY A 21 -1.75 4.43 -5.16
N LEU A 22 -1.90 3.56 -4.15
CA LEU A 22 -1.64 3.92 -2.75
C LEU A 22 -0.18 4.37 -2.54
N ILE A 23 0.77 3.62 -3.09
CA ILE A 23 2.20 3.96 -3.03
C ILE A 23 2.45 5.30 -3.70
N ALA A 24 1.93 5.53 -4.91
CA ALA A 24 2.12 6.79 -5.63
C ALA A 24 1.58 8.00 -4.84
N ILE A 25 0.44 7.88 -4.17
CA ILE A 25 -0.11 8.93 -3.31
C ILE A 25 0.87 9.27 -2.18
N ILE A 26 1.42 8.27 -1.51
CA ILE A 26 2.38 8.47 -0.43
C ILE A 26 3.65 9.14 -0.95
N GLN A 27 4.22 8.63 -2.05
CA GLN A 27 5.43 9.22 -2.65
C GLN A 27 5.23 10.69 -3.02
N ASN A 28 4.08 11.04 -3.60
CA ASN A 28 3.75 12.41 -3.97
C ASN A 28 3.55 13.32 -2.75
N LYS A 29 3.03 12.78 -1.63
CA LYS A 29 2.80 13.56 -0.41
C LYS A 29 4.05 13.76 0.43
N THR A 30 4.97 12.80 0.45
CA THR A 30 6.10 12.78 1.39
C THR A 30 7.48 12.85 0.73
N GLY A 31 7.57 12.62 -0.58
CA GLY A 31 8.85 12.47 -1.28
C GLY A 31 9.58 11.15 -0.97
N PHE A 32 8.93 10.19 -0.30
CA PHE A 32 9.58 8.92 0.06
C PHE A 32 9.87 8.05 -1.16
N SER A 33 11.03 7.41 -1.16
CA SER A 33 11.36 6.38 -2.13
C SER A 33 10.62 5.07 -1.81
N LEU A 34 10.43 4.22 -2.83
CA LEU A 34 9.83 2.89 -2.62
C LEU A 34 10.58 2.06 -1.55
N ALA A 35 11.92 2.16 -1.52
CA ALA A 35 12.74 1.47 -0.54
C ALA A 35 12.54 2.01 0.90
N LYS A 36 12.27 3.31 1.04
CA LYS A 36 11.90 3.89 2.35
C LYS A 36 10.54 3.39 2.80
N ILE A 37 9.58 3.25 1.88
CA ILE A 37 8.26 2.72 2.18
C ILE A 37 8.35 1.24 2.57
N ASP A 38 9.11 0.41 1.83
CA ASP A 38 9.41 -0.99 2.24
C ASP A 38 9.91 -1.03 3.70
N TYR A 39 10.92 -0.22 4.02
CA TYR A 39 11.50 -0.15 5.36
C TYR A 39 10.48 0.27 6.43
N MET A 40 9.65 1.28 6.15
CA MET A 40 8.64 1.76 7.10
C MET A 40 7.55 0.71 7.37
N LEU A 41 7.25 -0.13 6.38
CA LEU A 41 6.31 -1.24 6.52
C LEU A 41 6.94 -2.51 7.10
N GLY A 42 8.23 -2.49 7.46
CA GLY A 42 8.95 -3.67 7.95
C GLY A 42 9.15 -4.75 6.89
N LEU A 43 9.08 -4.39 5.60
CA LEU A 43 9.24 -5.30 4.47
C LEU A 43 10.70 -5.37 4.03
N SER A 44 11.08 -6.49 3.43
CA SER A 44 12.39 -6.58 2.75
C SER A 44 12.42 -5.68 1.52
N ARG A 45 13.60 -5.14 1.20
CA ARG A 45 13.79 -4.24 0.06
C ARG A 45 13.33 -4.90 -1.25
N GLY A 46 12.45 -4.21 -1.98
CA GLY A 46 11.90 -4.68 -3.26
C GLY A 46 10.63 -5.52 -3.12
N THR A 47 10.13 -5.75 -1.90
CA THR A 47 8.89 -6.50 -1.67
C THR A 47 7.70 -5.76 -2.30
N LEU A 48 7.55 -4.46 -2.04
CA LEU A 48 6.49 -3.66 -2.66
C LEU A 48 6.59 -3.67 -4.20
N ARG A 49 7.80 -3.71 -4.76
CA ARG A 49 7.96 -3.82 -6.22
C ARG A 49 7.33 -5.10 -6.75
N ASN A 50 7.45 -6.22 -6.04
CA ASN A 50 6.83 -7.47 -6.46
C ASN A 50 5.30 -7.43 -6.40
N TYR A 51 4.72 -6.60 -5.54
CA TYR A 51 3.27 -6.40 -5.45
C TYR A 51 2.70 -5.58 -6.60
N MET A 52 3.50 -4.71 -7.21
CA MET A 52 3.10 -3.82 -8.30
C MET A 52 3.36 -4.40 -9.70
N ARG A 53 3.91 -5.62 -9.81
CA ARG A 53 4.21 -6.25 -11.09
C ARG A 53 2.95 -6.75 -11.78
N ASP A 54 3.04 -6.89 -13.10
CA ASP A 54 1.97 -7.49 -13.89
C ASP A 54 1.83 -8.99 -13.54
N PRO A 55 0.65 -9.43 -13.05
CA PRO A 55 0.42 -10.81 -12.64
C PRO A 55 0.40 -11.81 -13.80
N GLN A 56 0.22 -11.35 -15.05
CA GLN A 56 0.16 -12.21 -16.23
C GLN A 56 1.52 -12.43 -16.88
N THR A 57 2.45 -11.49 -16.71
CA THR A 57 3.70 -11.47 -17.49
C THR A 57 4.99 -11.51 -16.66
N ASP A 58 4.94 -11.25 -15.34
CA ASP A 58 6.15 -11.24 -14.50
C ASP A 58 6.08 -12.30 -13.39
N GLU A 59 6.94 -13.31 -13.47
CA GLU A 59 7.04 -14.42 -12.51
C GLU A 59 7.38 -13.99 -11.07
N ARG A 60 7.90 -12.77 -10.89
CA ARG A 60 8.20 -12.22 -9.57
C ARG A 60 6.99 -11.58 -8.92
N TYR A 61 5.86 -11.45 -9.62
CA TYR A 61 4.63 -10.95 -9.04
C TYR A 61 4.24 -11.77 -7.81
N ARG A 62 3.88 -11.08 -6.73
CA ARG A 62 3.30 -11.69 -5.54
C ARG A 62 2.09 -10.86 -5.13
N PRO A 63 0.94 -11.46 -4.79
CA PRO A 63 -0.15 -10.68 -4.20
C PRO A 63 0.28 -10.13 -2.84
N HIS A 64 -0.08 -8.88 -2.54
CA HIS A 64 0.21 -8.29 -1.23
C HIS A 64 -0.77 -8.82 -0.17
N PRO A 65 -0.38 -8.98 1.09
CA PRO A 65 -1.34 -9.26 2.17
C PRO A 65 -2.22 -8.03 2.44
N TYR A 66 -3.43 -8.25 2.98
CA TYR A 66 -4.34 -7.15 3.34
C TYR A 66 -3.74 -6.19 4.39
N THR A 67 -2.87 -6.69 5.27
CA THR A 67 -2.17 -5.85 6.26
C THR A 67 -1.35 -4.73 5.62
N VAL A 68 -0.71 -4.99 4.48
CA VAL A 68 0.05 -3.99 3.74
C VAL A 68 -0.89 -2.93 3.15
N GLN A 69 -1.99 -3.37 2.54
CA GLN A 69 -3.01 -2.47 2.00
C GLN A 69 -3.58 -1.56 3.10
N PHE A 70 -4.08 -2.16 4.19
CA PHE A 70 -4.67 -1.43 5.32
C PHE A 70 -3.69 -0.41 5.89
N THR A 71 -2.42 -0.77 6.08
CA THR A 71 -1.40 0.14 6.62
C THR A 71 -1.17 1.34 5.69
N LEU A 72 -1.15 1.14 4.37
CA LEU A 72 -0.99 2.22 3.40
C LEU A 72 -2.22 3.14 3.35
N GLU A 73 -3.43 2.57 3.41
CA GLU A 73 -4.69 3.32 3.46
C GLU A 73 -4.76 4.21 4.71
N GLU A 74 -4.45 3.66 5.89
CA GLU A 74 -4.44 4.42 7.14
C GLU A 74 -3.37 5.51 7.14
N LEU A 75 -2.19 5.24 6.59
CA LEU A 75 -1.15 6.26 6.43
C LEU A 75 -1.62 7.42 5.54
N ILE A 76 -2.31 7.13 4.44
CA ILE A 76 -2.86 8.16 3.54
C ILE A 76 -3.92 8.99 4.25
N LYS A 77 -4.83 8.36 5.00
CA LYS A 77 -5.85 9.07 5.79
C LYS A 77 -5.21 10.01 6.80
N ASN A 78 -4.19 9.56 7.53
CA ASN A 78 -3.47 10.39 8.49
C ASN A 78 -2.76 11.57 7.82
N LEU A 79 -2.08 11.34 6.69
CA LEU A 79 -1.45 12.41 5.88
C LEU A 79 -2.46 13.39 5.25
N GLN A 80 -3.76 13.07 5.23
CA GLN A 80 -4.82 13.97 4.80
C GLN A 80 -5.41 14.76 5.98
N ALA A 81 -5.55 14.10 7.13
CA ALA A 81 -6.02 14.75 8.37
C ALA A 81 -5.08 15.88 8.81
N GLU A 82 -3.75 15.68 8.73
CA GLU A 82 -2.74 16.69 9.07
C GLU A 82 -2.80 17.98 8.22
N LYS A 83 -3.49 17.97 7.06
CA LYS A 83 -3.65 19.16 6.21
C LYS A 83 -4.92 19.96 6.50
N SER A 84 -5.77 19.47 7.40
CA SER A 84 -7.07 20.08 7.71
C SER A 84 -7.04 20.93 9.00
N GLU A 85 -5.87 21.03 9.64
CA GLU A 85 -5.54 21.92 10.77
C GLU A 85 -4.72 23.12 10.29
#